data_AF-A0A0S8GV60-F1
#
_entry.id   AF-A0A0S8GV60-F1
#
_cell.length_a   1.000
_cell.length_b   1.000
_cell.length_c   1.000
_cell.angle_alpha   90.00
_cell.angle_beta   90.00
_cell.angle_gamma   90.00
#
_symmetry.space_group_name_H-M   'P 1'
#
loop_
_entity.id
_entity.type
_entity.pdbx_description
1 polymer ?
#
loop_
_entity_poly.entity_id
_entity_poly.type
_entity_poly.pdbx_seq_one_letter_code
_entity_poly.pdbx_strand_id
1 'polypeptide(L)' 'DTYDPAFDDTPGDGHTINDIQVMPDGSIYLRAERSGLGGGRIYTLTFQAADASGNITRQSTIVTVPHDHRHP' A
#
# COMPACT_ATOMS: atom_id res chain seq x y z
N ASP A 1 10.73 -9.67 -6.57
CA ASP A 1 10.64 -10.21 -5.22
C ASP A 1 10.98 -9.07 -4.27
N THR A 2 10.00 -8.53 -3.55
CA THR A 2 10.12 -7.30 -2.72
C THR A 2 10.23 -7.64 -1.22
N TYR A 3 10.58 -8.89 -0.91
CA TYR A 3 10.76 -9.38 0.44
C TYR A 3 11.98 -8.72 1.10
N ASP A 4 11.78 -8.01 2.22
CA ASP A 4 12.83 -7.45 3.07
C ASP A 4 12.70 -8.07 4.48
N PRO A 5 13.66 -8.92 4.90
CA PRO A 5 13.62 -9.62 6.18
C PRO A 5 13.73 -8.69 7.40
N ALA A 6 14.05 -7.41 7.23
CA ALA A 6 14.01 -6.43 8.31
C ALA A 6 12.59 -5.99 8.68
N PHE A 7 11.59 -6.25 7.81
CA PHE A 7 10.23 -5.75 7.95
C PHE A 7 9.14 -6.83 7.85
N ASP A 8 9.53 -8.08 7.59
CA ASP A 8 8.64 -9.23 7.36
C ASP A 8 9.11 -10.45 8.18
N ASP A 9 9.17 -10.28 9.50
CA ASP A 9 9.72 -11.25 10.46
C ASP A 9 8.68 -12.16 11.13
N THR A 10 7.37 -11.85 11.05
CA THR A 10 6.30 -12.67 11.64
C THR A 10 5.02 -12.76 10.79
N PRO A 11 4.62 -13.98 10.36
CA PRO A 11 3.33 -14.17 9.70
C PRO A 11 2.16 -14.08 10.69
N GLY A 12 1.22 -13.17 10.44
CA GLY A 12 -0.14 -13.28 11.00
C GLY A 12 -0.51 -12.45 12.24
N ASP A 13 0.38 -11.67 12.83
CA ASP A 13 0.15 -10.92 14.10
C ASP A 13 -0.69 -9.63 14.02
N GLY A 14 -1.24 -9.29 12.85
CA GLY A 14 -1.96 -8.03 12.65
C GLY A 14 -1.08 -6.78 12.64
N HIS A 15 0.25 -6.87 12.50
CA HIS A 15 1.09 -5.69 12.31
C HIS A 15 0.69 -4.94 11.04
N THR A 16 0.22 -3.70 11.26
CA THR A 16 -0.05 -2.66 10.25
C THR A 16 1.16 -1.77 10.00
N ILE A 17 2.24 -1.98 10.75
CA ILE A 17 3.53 -1.34 10.51
C ILE A 17 3.99 -1.75 9.10
N ASN A 18 4.42 -0.78 8.29
CA ASN A 18 4.84 -0.94 6.89
C ASN A 18 3.79 -1.47 5.91
N ASP A 19 2.50 -1.35 6.22
CA ASP A 19 1.45 -1.73 5.27
C ASP A 19 1.36 -0.77 4.07
N ILE A 20 1.75 0.48 4.31
CA ILE A 20 1.87 1.56 3.33
C ILE A 20 3.16 2.32 3.68
N GLN A 21 4.06 2.50 2.72
CA GLN A 21 5.19 3.41 2.83
C GLN A 21 5.14 4.44 1.71
N VAL A 22 5.36 5.72 2.07
CA VAL A 22 5.44 6.84 1.12
C VAL A 22 6.86 7.37 1.14
N MET A 23 7.55 7.30 0.01
CA MET A 23 8.92 7.76 -0.13
C MET A 23 9.00 9.26 -0.45
N PRO A 24 10.14 9.92 -0.16
CA PRO A 24 10.33 11.34 -0.45
C PRO A 24 10.17 11.72 -1.93
N ASP A 25 10.38 10.76 -2.84
CA ASP A 25 10.19 10.92 -4.29
C ASP A 25 8.72 10.75 -4.74
N GLY A 26 7.80 10.45 -3.81
CA GLY A 26 6.39 10.21 -4.08
C GLY A 26 6.05 8.77 -4.42
N SER A 27 7.02 7.85 -4.42
CA SER A 27 6.77 6.42 -4.61
C SER A 27 5.96 5.86 -3.42
N ILE A 28 4.90 5.11 -3.71
CA ILE A 28 4.05 4.47 -2.70
C ILE A 28 4.23 2.95 -2.79
N TYR A 29 4.70 2.36 -1.70
CA TYR A 29 4.84 0.92 -1.56
C TYR A 29 3.69 0.40 -0.71
N LEU A 30 2.92 -0.52 -1.28
CA LEU A 30 1.81 -1.20 -0.64
C LEU A 30 2.21 -2.65 -0.41
N ARG A 31 1.83 -3.21 0.73
CA ARG A 31 2.17 -4.59 1.02
C ARG A 31 1.45 -5.55 0.08
N ALA A 32 2.23 -6.44 -0.55
CA ALA A 32 1.78 -7.43 -1.51
C ALA A 32 0.97 -8.58 -0.87
N GLU A 33 1.43 -9.17 0.24
CA GLU A 33 0.79 -10.38 0.79
C GLU A 33 0.68 -10.42 2.33
N ARG A 34 -0.09 -11.40 2.82
CA ARG A 34 0.03 -11.98 4.16
C ARG A 34 0.05 -13.49 3.98
N SER A 35 0.85 -14.21 4.76
CA SER A 35 0.60 -15.63 4.99
C SER A 35 -0.76 -15.78 5.68
N GLY A 36 -1.79 -16.22 4.96
CA GLY A 36 -3.11 -16.48 5.50
C GLY A 36 -4.11 -16.83 4.40
N LEU A 37 -5.19 -17.52 4.76
CA LEU A 37 -6.27 -17.90 3.83
C LEU A 37 -7.20 -16.72 3.45
N GLY A 38 -6.74 -15.48 3.65
CA GLY A 38 -7.53 -14.27 3.47
C GLY A 38 -7.55 -13.79 2.02
N GLY A 39 -8.55 -12.97 1.64
CA GLY A 39 -8.56 -12.29 0.35
C GLY A 39 -7.45 -11.24 0.22
N GLY A 40 -7.26 -10.73 -1.01
CA GLY A 40 -6.34 -9.63 -1.28
C GLY A 40 -6.68 -8.35 -0.51
N ARG A 41 -5.85 -7.31 -0.63
CA ARG A 41 -6.02 -6.03 0.05
C ARG A 41 -6.55 -4.95 -0.87
N ILE A 42 -7.27 -4.01 -0.32
CA ILE A 42 -7.76 -2.82 -1.02
C ILE A 42 -7.25 -1.60 -0.25
N TYR A 43 -6.50 -0.75 -0.94
CA TYR A 43 -5.99 0.51 -0.43
C TYR A 43 -6.71 1.67 -1.10
N THR A 44 -7.18 2.64 -0.32
CA THR A 44 -7.68 3.91 -0.83
C THR A 44 -6.62 4.98 -0.62
N LEU A 45 -6.01 5.45 -1.69
CA LEU A 45 -5.03 6.54 -1.66
C LEU A 45 -5.76 7.86 -1.86
N THR A 46 -5.47 8.86 -1.03
CA THR A 46 -6.03 10.21 -1.16
C THR A 46 -4.88 11.20 -1.31
N PHE A 47 -4.89 11.93 -2.42
CA PHE A 47 -3.92 12.95 -2.76
C PHE A 47 -4.50 14.34 -2.52
N GLN A 48 -3.62 15.27 -2.13
CA GLN A 48 -3.92 16.69 -2.05
C GLN A 48 -2.87 17.47 -2.84
N ALA A 49 -3.32 18.33 -3.74
CA ALA A 49 -2.46 19.29 -4.42
C ALA A 49 -2.82 20.70 -3.95
N ALA A 50 -1.80 21.52 -3.71
CA ALA A 50 -1.92 22.94 -3.41
C ALA A 50 -1.08 23.75 -4.40
N ASP A 51 -1.60 24.87 -4.88
CA ASP A 51 -0.84 25.80 -5.73
C ASP A 51 -0.34 27.03 -4.94
N ALA A 52 0.50 27.85 -5.56
CA ALA A 52 1.07 29.05 -4.94
C ALA A 52 0.03 30.15 -4.64
N SER A 53 -1.16 30.06 -5.23
CA SER A 53 -2.28 30.98 -4.98
C SER A 53 -3.16 30.49 -3.82
N GLY A 54 -2.85 29.34 -3.21
CA GLY A 54 -3.59 28.76 -2.09
C GLY A 54 -4.79 27.92 -2.51
N ASN A 55 -4.96 27.62 -3.81
CA ASN A 55 -6.01 26.69 -4.24
C ASN A 55 -5.64 25.27 -3.84
N ILE A 56 -6.62 24.50 -3.36
CA ILE A 56 -6.43 23.12 -2.90
C ILE A 56 -7.42 22.20 -3.62
N THR A 57 -6.92 21.08 -4.15
CA THR A 57 -7.75 20.00 -4.71
C THR A 57 -7.40 18.68 -4.05
N ARG A 58 -8.40 17.81 -3.85
CA ARG A 58 -8.20 16.43 -3.37
C ARG A 58 -8.75 15.43 -4.38
N GLN A 59 -8.07 14.31 -4.52
CA GLN A 59 -8.52 13.19 -5.36
C GLN A 59 -8.16 11.87 -4.71
N SER A 60 -9.01 10.86 -4.86
CA SER A 60 -8.74 9.51 -4.36
C SER A 60 -8.68 8.49 -5.49
N THR A 61 -7.92 7.42 -5.27
CA THR A 61 -7.89 6.24 -6.14
C THR A 61 -7.84 4.97 -5.29
N ILE A 62 -8.27 3.85 -5.88
CA ILE A 62 -8.28 2.54 -5.24
C ILE A 62 -7.18 1.69 -5.87
N VAL A 63 -6.36 1.06 -5.03
CA VAL A 63 -5.37 0.06 -5.44
C VAL A 63 -5.72 -1.28 -4.81
N THR A 64 -6.00 -2.27 -5.66
CA THR A 64 -6.25 -3.63 -5.23
C THR A 64 -4.98 -4.46 -5.38
N VAL A 65 -4.59 -5.12 -4.30
CA VAL A 65 -3.45 -6.04 -4.24
C VAL A 65 -4.03 -7.45 -4.07
N PRO A 66 -4.22 -8.22 -5.15
CA PRO A 66 -4.80 -9.56 -5.06
C PRO A 66 -3.87 -10.50 -4.28
N HIS A 67 -4.47 -11.45 -3.54
CA HIS A 67 -3.74 -12.41 -2.71
C HIS A 67 -2.97 -13.44 -3.57
N ASP A 68 -3.50 -13.77 -4.74
CA ASP A 68 -2.94 -14.73 -5.67
C ASP A 68 -2.86 -14.13 -7.07
N HIS A 69 -1.65 -14.09 -7.65
CA HIS A 69 -1.47 -13.90 -9.09
C HIS A 69 -1.78 -15.22 -9.81
N ARG A 70 -3.00 -15.74 -9.70
CA ARG A 70 -3.42 -16.81 -10.60
C ARG A 70 -3.59 -16.20 -11.98
N HIS A 71 -2.66 -16.53 -12.86
CA HIS A 71 -2.81 -16.35 -14.29
C HIS A 71 -4.11 -17.03 -14.74
N PRO A 72 -4.93 -16.42 -15.62
CA PRO A 72 -6.05 -17.13 -16.25
C PRO A 72 -5.58 -18.33 -17.06
#